data_AF-H2AQ80-F1
#
_entry.id   AF-H2AQ80-F1
#
_cell.length_a   1.000
_cell.length_b   1.000
_cell.length_c   1.000
_cell.angle_alpha   90.00
_cell.angle_beta   90.00
_cell.angle_gamma   90.00
#
_symmetry.space_group_name_H-M   'P 1'
#
loop_
_entity.id
_entity.type
_entity.pdbx_description
1 polymer ?
#
loop_
_entity_poly.entity_id
_entity_poly.type
_entity_poly.pdbx_seq_one_letter_code
_entity_poly.pdbx_strand_id
1 'polypeptide(L)'
;MNVNQLHALAMEYKSTAYAHSTTIECESELTEYFTLIKMSVATLTYIKAKCTISFQQEFQITMEIIDILLNETFNFDLVEDHIVEMREKLRSYSNVTDYILMLDFVTLYTIPLKKETKFQYNIALRNCDQLLNELDPSTSWFKIFKYVDCCLCMKLGKTKRVIKNFNELLALDNIENISQFNTFILLSFINFHLEQRLPISDELLDKLNNKINSELVGERLFVWKLILQMIIKIYNDENITNNLNAFKEFFASNKDKLTIHDPSVTITMENNLSFQITHPGIFNYKDLKNVLLFLQSISYLTNCYDPNSNFSTKFLPKVFNTTTKLIKAIDCSDKSISFIDFKVNWYNDILLHCEFYKIWENLLLNSNIQNNMKKSPYTALLDAISTQIDSGEQRNVLEAYSKMFNKKSVPNEIKLICLLNSYTVVISKISKTNSNIEIQEYISTCNEIWAKINTVVKLTDIQYNNVWDCTITILWIISHFEAFTENPLPSTDGEKSEYITKLNHYYENNKLLTTAENVIKNEAARLKKSLLLQILINYLGGRIIETDLNQIYQISHVCFKISKLQKMKGISYITGLWHLMNCTIAMKSKEVAITKAKLESLLSD
;
A
#
# COMPACT_ATOMS: atom_id res chain seq x y z
N MET A 1 -11.56 -50.69 17.31
CA MET A 1 -10.38 -49.79 17.40
C MET A 1 -10.43 -49.06 18.73
N ASN A 2 -9.29 -48.83 19.37
CA ASN A 2 -9.23 -47.96 20.55
C ASN A 2 -9.31 -46.48 20.13
N VAL A 3 -9.56 -45.57 21.08
CA VAL A 3 -9.72 -44.13 20.80
C VAL A 3 -8.50 -43.54 20.08
N ASN A 4 -7.29 -43.93 20.49
CA ASN A 4 -6.05 -43.42 19.90
C ASN A 4 -5.88 -43.84 18.43
N GLN A 5 -6.27 -45.06 18.07
CA GLN A 5 -6.26 -45.53 16.68
C GLN A 5 -7.28 -44.79 15.82
N LEU A 6 -8.48 -44.51 16.35
CA LEU A 6 -9.48 -43.73 15.62
C LEU A 6 -9.03 -42.27 15.43
N HIS A 7 -8.42 -41.67 16.45
CA HIS A 7 -7.87 -40.33 16.36
C HIS A 7 -6.72 -40.26 15.34
N ALA A 8 -5.78 -41.22 15.40
CA ALA A 8 -4.70 -41.33 14.43
C ALA A 8 -5.23 -41.50 12.99
N LEU A 9 -6.27 -42.31 12.78
CA LEU A 9 -6.91 -42.48 11.47
C LEU A 9 -7.54 -41.16 10.97
N ALA A 10 -8.19 -40.40 11.85
CA ALA A 10 -8.73 -39.10 11.48
C ALA A 10 -7.64 -38.11 11.05
N MET A 11 -6.51 -38.09 11.76
CA MET A 11 -5.35 -37.28 11.41
C MET A 11 -4.66 -37.78 10.14
N GLU A 12 -4.63 -39.08 9.90
CA GLU A 12 -4.12 -39.68 8.67
C GLU A 12 -4.93 -39.21 7.46
N TYR A 13 -6.26 -39.24 7.53
CA TYR A 13 -7.13 -38.68 6.48
C TYR A 13 -6.86 -37.20 6.21
N LYS A 14 -6.74 -36.37 7.26
CA LYS A 14 -6.41 -34.93 7.12
C LYS A 14 -5.04 -34.74 6.48
N SER A 15 -4.02 -35.41 7.00
CA SER A 15 -2.64 -35.29 6.52
C SER A 15 -2.49 -35.77 5.07
N THR A 16 -3.21 -36.82 4.68
CA THR A 16 -3.23 -37.33 3.31
C THR A 16 -3.91 -36.33 2.37
N ALA A 17 -5.04 -35.75 2.78
CA ALA A 17 -5.67 -34.67 2.02
C ALA A 17 -4.70 -33.49 1.81
N TYR A 18 -4.03 -33.05 2.88
CA TYR A 18 -3.09 -31.92 2.83
C TYR A 18 -1.84 -32.23 2.00
N ALA A 19 -1.37 -33.49 1.99
CA ALA A 19 -0.27 -33.92 1.13
C ALA A 19 -0.61 -33.80 -0.37
N HIS A 20 -1.89 -33.95 -0.73
CA HIS A 20 -2.37 -33.84 -2.10
C HIS A 20 -2.91 -32.46 -2.47
N SER A 21 -2.96 -31.50 -1.54
CA SER A 21 -3.61 -30.20 -1.78
C SER A 21 -2.93 -29.37 -2.87
N THR A 22 -1.63 -29.56 -3.11
CA THR A 22 -0.86 -28.88 -4.17
C THR A 22 -0.96 -29.54 -5.55
N THR A 23 -1.53 -30.75 -5.66
CA THR A 23 -1.55 -31.54 -6.89
C THR A 23 -2.93 -31.64 -7.53
N ILE A 24 -3.94 -30.96 -6.99
CA ILE A 24 -5.31 -30.99 -7.50
C ILE A 24 -5.39 -30.14 -8.77
N GLU A 25 -5.63 -30.80 -9.91
CA GLU A 25 -5.76 -30.17 -11.23
C GLU A 25 -7.17 -30.36 -11.82
N CYS A 26 -7.97 -31.28 -11.28
CA CYS A 26 -9.31 -31.57 -11.79
C CYS A 26 -10.37 -31.82 -10.69
N GLU A 27 -11.65 -31.84 -11.11
CA GLU A 27 -12.81 -32.02 -10.23
C GLU A 27 -12.82 -33.38 -9.50
N SER A 28 -12.31 -34.43 -10.14
CA SER A 28 -12.24 -35.77 -9.53
C SER A 28 -11.30 -35.77 -8.32
N GLU A 29 -10.11 -35.20 -8.48
CA GLU A 29 -9.11 -35.07 -7.40
C GLU A 29 -9.62 -34.16 -6.28
N LEU A 30 -10.35 -33.09 -6.63
CA LEU A 30 -10.99 -32.23 -5.65
C LEU A 30 -12.06 -32.98 -4.82
N THR A 31 -12.83 -33.86 -5.49
CA THR A 31 -13.82 -34.71 -4.83
C THR A 31 -13.16 -35.71 -3.88
N GLU A 32 -12.03 -36.31 -4.28
CA GLU A 32 -11.24 -37.21 -3.44
C GLU A 32 -10.67 -36.48 -2.22
N TYR A 33 -10.10 -35.28 -2.41
CA TYR A 33 -9.63 -34.42 -1.33
C TYR A 33 -10.73 -34.16 -0.30
N PHE A 34 -11.90 -33.69 -0.72
CA PHE A 34 -13.00 -33.42 0.21
C PHE A 34 -13.62 -34.69 0.80
N THR A 35 -13.48 -35.83 0.14
CA THR A 35 -13.86 -37.14 0.72
C THR A 35 -12.97 -37.47 1.90
N LEU A 36 -11.65 -37.30 1.79
CA LEU A 36 -10.71 -37.49 2.90
C LEU A 36 -11.00 -36.54 4.06
N ILE A 37 -11.22 -35.25 3.78
CA ILE A 37 -11.61 -34.26 4.79
C ILE A 37 -12.91 -34.68 5.50
N LYS A 38 -13.93 -35.09 4.74
CA LYS A 38 -15.20 -35.58 5.29
C LYS A 38 -15.00 -36.79 6.19
N MET A 39 -14.14 -37.74 5.80
CA MET A 39 -13.84 -38.92 6.61
C MET A 39 -13.08 -38.57 7.90
N SER A 40 -12.18 -37.59 7.86
CA SER A 40 -11.53 -37.05 9.06
C SER A 40 -12.55 -36.49 10.05
N VAL A 41 -13.43 -35.60 9.60
CA VAL A 41 -14.49 -35.00 10.44
C VAL A 41 -15.44 -36.06 10.98
N ALA A 42 -15.88 -37.00 10.13
CA ALA A 42 -16.77 -38.08 10.52
C ALA A 42 -16.16 -38.98 11.62
N THR A 43 -14.86 -39.28 11.49
CA THR A 43 -14.14 -40.09 12.48
C THR A 43 -14.00 -39.36 13.81
N LEU A 44 -13.64 -38.08 13.80
CA LEU A 44 -13.58 -37.24 15.03
C LEU A 44 -14.95 -37.13 15.70
N THR A 45 -16.01 -36.93 14.90
CA THR A 45 -17.39 -36.87 15.40
C THR A 45 -17.82 -38.21 16.01
N TYR A 46 -17.41 -39.32 15.40
CA TYR A 46 -17.67 -40.65 15.93
C TYR A 46 -16.99 -40.86 17.29
N ILE A 47 -15.73 -40.44 17.45
CA ILE A 47 -15.03 -40.52 18.74
C ILE A 47 -15.81 -39.74 19.80
N LYS A 48 -16.19 -38.51 19.50
CA LYS A 48 -16.95 -37.64 20.42
C LYS A 48 -18.31 -38.23 20.81
N ALA A 49 -19.01 -38.88 19.89
CA ALA A 49 -20.35 -39.41 20.12
C ALA A 49 -20.39 -40.82 20.75
N LYS A 50 -19.37 -41.67 20.52
CA LYS A 50 -19.42 -43.11 20.84
C LYS A 50 -18.34 -43.58 21.81
N CYS A 51 -17.31 -42.78 22.07
CA CYS A 51 -16.24 -43.17 22.98
C CYS A 51 -16.34 -42.41 24.32
N THR A 52 -15.90 -43.04 25.40
CA THR A 52 -15.70 -42.36 26.68
C THR A 52 -14.32 -41.70 26.67
N ILE A 53 -14.31 -40.36 26.65
CA ILE A 53 -13.09 -39.55 26.58
C ILE A 53 -13.06 -38.53 27.74
N SER A 54 -11.87 -38.09 28.13
CA SER A 54 -11.71 -37.00 29.09
C SER A 54 -12.15 -35.66 28.49
N PHE A 55 -12.45 -34.66 29.34
CA PHE A 55 -12.83 -33.34 28.83
C PHE A 55 -11.71 -32.67 28.04
N GLN A 56 -10.43 -32.89 28.38
CA GLN A 56 -9.30 -32.34 27.63
C GLN A 56 -9.21 -32.95 26.24
N GLN A 57 -9.42 -34.27 26.13
CA GLN A 57 -9.47 -34.96 24.84
C GLN A 57 -10.67 -34.50 24.02
N GLU A 58 -11.83 -34.33 24.64
CA GLU A 58 -13.03 -33.82 23.96
C GLU A 58 -12.84 -32.39 23.45
N PHE A 59 -12.23 -31.53 24.26
CA PHE A 59 -11.87 -30.17 23.86
C PHE A 59 -10.92 -30.19 22.66
N GLN A 60 -9.84 -30.97 22.73
CA GLN A 60 -8.87 -31.08 21.65
C GLN A 60 -9.54 -31.56 20.35
N ILE A 61 -10.32 -32.64 20.42
CA ILE A 61 -11.07 -33.18 19.27
C ILE A 61 -12.04 -32.14 18.72
N THR A 62 -12.73 -31.40 19.59
CA THR A 62 -13.66 -30.35 19.17
C THR A 62 -12.92 -29.21 18.45
N MET A 63 -11.78 -28.77 18.98
CA MET A 63 -10.95 -27.74 18.32
C MET A 63 -10.37 -28.22 16.98
N GLU A 64 -10.00 -29.49 16.86
CA GLU A 64 -9.56 -30.09 15.59
C GLU A 64 -10.70 -30.15 14.56
N ILE A 65 -11.92 -30.53 14.97
CA ILE A 65 -13.12 -30.47 14.11
C ILE A 65 -13.37 -29.03 13.64
N ILE A 66 -13.35 -28.07 14.58
CA ILE A 66 -13.56 -26.65 14.31
C ILE A 66 -12.51 -26.13 13.31
N ASP A 67 -11.22 -26.45 13.50
CA ASP A 67 -10.14 -26.07 12.58
C ASP A 67 -10.39 -26.59 11.15
N ILE A 68 -10.77 -27.86 11.01
CA ILE A 68 -11.07 -28.46 9.71
C ILE A 68 -12.30 -27.77 9.08
N LEU A 69 -13.39 -27.63 9.83
CA LEU A 69 -14.63 -27.02 9.30
C LEU A 69 -14.42 -25.56 8.86
N LEU A 70 -13.64 -24.78 9.62
CA LEU A 70 -13.33 -23.38 9.30
C LEU A 70 -12.41 -23.22 8.09
N ASN A 71 -11.56 -24.21 7.83
CA ASN A 71 -10.60 -24.17 6.72
C ASN A 71 -11.14 -24.81 5.45
N GLU A 72 -12.01 -25.80 5.53
CA GLU A 72 -12.45 -26.58 4.38
C GLU A 72 -13.93 -26.37 4.00
N THR A 73 -14.73 -25.68 4.83
CA THR A 73 -16.19 -25.57 4.62
C THR A 73 -16.74 -24.17 4.85
N PHE A 74 -18.00 -23.97 4.44
CA PHE A 74 -18.81 -22.79 4.76
C PHE A 74 -19.86 -23.05 5.84
N ASN A 75 -19.81 -24.20 6.53
CA ASN A 75 -20.79 -24.60 7.54
C ASN A 75 -20.48 -23.97 8.90
N PHE A 76 -20.45 -22.64 8.95
CA PHE A 76 -20.09 -21.90 10.15
C PHE A 76 -21.10 -22.08 11.30
N ASP A 77 -22.37 -22.35 10.99
CA ASP A 77 -23.38 -22.59 12.02
C ASP A 77 -23.13 -23.93 12.75
N LEU A 78 -22.64 -24.95 12.04
CA LEU A 78 -22.19 -26.21 12.64
C LEU A 78 -20.95 -26.00 13.53
N VAL A 79 -20.06 -25.09 13.16
CA VAL A 79 -18.92 -24.69 14.00
C VAL A 79 -19.43 -24.03 15.29
N GLU A 80 -20.40 -23.13 15.19
CA GLU A 80 -21.04 -22.48 16.34
C GLU A 80 -21.72 -23.51 17.26
N ASP A 81 -22.43 -24.51 16.69
CA ASP A 81 -23.05 -25.59 17.46
C ASP A 81 -22.03 -26.40 18.28
N HIS A 82 -20.89 -26.77 17.66
CA HIS A 82 -19.81 -27.46 18.37
C HIS A 82 -19.19 -26.62 19.49
N ILE A 83 -19.07 -25.30 19.29
CA ILE A 83 -18.59 -24.38 20.32
C ILE A 83 -19.58 -24.28 21.48
N VAL A 84 -20.88 -24.14 21.19
CA VAL A 84 -21.94 -24.06 22.21
C VAL A 84 -21.98 -25.34 23.04
N GLU A 85 -21.98 -26.50 22.39
CA GLU A 85 -21.97 -27.80 23.07
C GLU A 85 -20.76 -27.95 24.01
N MET A 86 -19.56 -27.59 23.52
CA MET A 86 -18.34 -27.67 24.34
C MET A 86 -18.38 -26.68 25.50
N ARG A 87 -18.88 -25.47 25.26
CA ARG A 87 -19.01 -24.43 26.29
C ARG A 87 -19.96 -24.86 27.40
N GLU A 88 -21.10 -25.46 27.07
CA GLU A 88 -22.03 -26.00 28.07
C GLU A 88 -21.39 -27.11 28.92
N LYS A 89 -20.63 -28.01 28.30
CA LYS A 89 -19.89 -29.06 29.01
C LYS A 89 -18.84 -28.49 29.95
N LEU A 90 -18.06 -27.51 29.51
CA LEU A 90 -17.01 -26.87 30.32
C LEU A 90 -17.54 -26.23 31.61
N ARG A 91 -18.79 -25.75 31.64
CA ARG A 91 -19.42 -25.18 32.86
C ARG A 91 -19.44 -26.15 34.04
N SER A 92 -19.38 -27.45 33.80
CA SER A 92 -19.39 -28.48 34.84
C SER A 92 -18.02 -28.72 35.49
N TYR A 93 -16.96 -28.08 34.99
CA TYR A 93 -15.57 -28.31 35.42
C TYR A 93 -14.97 -27.03 36.04
N SER A 94 -14.03 -27.21 36.96
CA SER A 94 -13.23 -26.11 37.53
C SER A 94 -11.96 -25.87 36.68
N ASN A 95 -11.39 -24.67 36.76
CA ASN A 95 -10.16 -24.28 36.06
C ASN A 95 -10.22 -24.41 34.52
N VAL A 96 -11.36 -24.06 33.91
CA VAL A 96 -11.58 -24.14 32.46
C VAL A 96 -11.53 -22.78 31.74
N THR A 97 -11.14 -21.71 32.43
CA THR A 97 -11.20 -20.34 31.90
C THR A 97 -10.46 -20.20 30.57
N ASP A 98 -9.24 -20.73 30.45
CA ASP A 98 -8.47 -20.67 29.20
C ASP A 98 -9.17 -21.40 28.05
N TYR A 99 -9.79 -22.55 28.32
CA TYR A 99 -10.55 -23.31 27.33
C TYR A 99 -11.76 -22.51 26.83
N ILE A 100 -12.47 -21.81 27.73
CA ILE A 100 -13.60 -20.95 27.37
C ILE A 100 -13.12 -19.77 26.53
N LEU A 101 -12.02 -19.13 26.91
CA LEU A 101 -11.46 -17.99 26.19
C LEU A 101 -10.89 -18.38 24.82
N MET A 102 -10.37 -19.61 24.65
CA MET A 102 -10.04 -20.15 23.33
C MET A 102 -11.27 -20.31 22.44
N LEU A 103 -12.40 -20.77 22.99
CA LEU A 103 -13.66 -20.85 22.24
C LEU A 103 -14.18 -19.44 21.89
N ASP A 104 -14.11 -18.48 22.82
CA ASP A 104 -14.48 -17.10 22.56
C ASP A 104 -13.59 -16.46 21.50
N PHE A 105 -12.29 -16.79 21.44
CA PHE A 105 -11.42 -16.33 20.36
C PHE A 105 -11.93 -16.82 18.99
N VAL A 106 -12.30 -18.09 18.87
CA VAL A 106 -12.88 -18.62 17.62
C VAL A 106 -14.19 -17.89 17.28
N THR A 107 -15.09 -17.70 18.24
CA THR A 107 -16.39 -17.05 18.03
C THR A 107 -16.28 -15.56 17.71
N LEU A 108 -15.35 -14.84 18.32
CA LEU A 108 -15.24 -13.38 18.20
C LEU A 108 -14.26 -12.94 17.12
N TYR A 109 -13.28 -13.78 16.75
CA TYR A 109 -12.26 -13.46 15.75
C TYR A 109 -12.37 -14.33 14.50
N THR A 110 -12.21 -15.65 14.64
CA THR A 110 -12.03 -16.54 13.48
C THR A 110 -13.31 -16.68 12.64
N ILE A 111 -14.47 -16.95 13.26
CA ILE A 111 -15.74 -17.11 12.55
C ILE A 111 -16.17 -15.82 11.85
N PRO A 112 -16.19 -14.63 12.51
CA PRO A 112 -16.61 -13.39 11.85
C PRO A 112 -15.71 -13.04 10.67
N LEU A 113 -14.39 -13.25 10.79
CA LEU A 113 -13.43 -13.01 9.70
C LEU A 113 -13.59 -13.98 8.53
N LYS A 114 -14.10 -15.20 8.75
CA LYS A 114 -14.42 -16.14 7.65
C LYS A 114 -15.79 -15.87 7.03
N LYS A 115 -16.78 -15.43 7.81
CA LYS A 115 -18.12 -15.03 7.31
C LYS A 115 -18.07 -13.73 6.50
N GLU A 116 -17.13 -12.84 6.79
CA GLU A 116 -16.89 -11.57 6.09
C GLU A 116 -18.08 -10.61 5.93
N THR A 117 -19.06 -10.66 6.86
CA THR A 117 -20.24 -9.78 6.79
C THR A 117 -20.24 -8.70 7.86
N LYS A 118 -20.70 -7.50 7.48
CA LYS A 118 -20.86 -6.35 8.39
C LYS A 118 -21.76 -6.68 9.59
N PHE A 119 -22.79 -7.49 9.39
CA PHE A 119 -23.70 -7.91 10.47
C PHE A 119 -22.94 -8.70 11.54
N GLN A 120 -22.20 -9.73 11.13
CA GLN A 120 -21.44 -10.58 12.06
C GLN A 120 -20.33 -9.81 12.76
N TYR A 121 -19.63 -8.92 12.06
CA TYR A 121 -18.64 -8.04 12.69
C TYR A 121 -19.24 -7.17 13.81
N ASN A 122 -20.46 -6.66 13.66
CA ASN A 122 -21.09 -5.84 14.71
C ASN A 122 -21.50 -6.69 15.92
N ILE A 123 -21.99 -7.91 15.71
CA ILE A 123 -22.33 -8.84 16.81
C ILE A 123 -21.06 -9.22 17.58
N ALA A 124 -20.03 -9.67 16.86
CA ALA A 124 -18.75 -10.03 17.46
C ALA A 124 -18.13 -8.86 18.22
N LEU A 125 -18.19 -7.65 17.67
CA LEU A 125 -17.66 -6.45 18.33
C LEU A 125 -18.38 -6.15 19.65
N ARG A 126 -19.72 -6.23 19.66
CA ARG A 126 -20.50 -6.00 20.88
C ARG A 126 -20.19 -7.04 21.96
N ASN A 127 -20.05 -8.30 21.57
CA ASN A 127 -19.76 -9.38 22.51
C ASN A 127 -18.30 -9.31 23.00
N CYS A 128 -17.36 -8.89 22.14
CA CYS A 128 -15.97 -8.62 22.52
C CYS A 128 -15.88 -7.46 23.52
N ASP A 129 -16.65 -6.38 23.30
CA ASP A 129 -16.76 -5.26 24.25
C ASP A 129 -17.27 -5.72 25.63
N GLN A 130 -18.24 -6.62 25.67
CA GLN A 130 -18.74 -7.20 26.92
C GLN A 130 -17.66 -8.02 27.62
N LEU A 131 -17.00 -8.93 26.90
CA LEU A 131 -15.92 -9.75 27.44
C LEU A 131 -14.75 -8.91 27.97
N LEU A 132 -14.36 -7.85 27.26
CA LEU A 132 -13.30 -6.94 27.70
C LEU A 132 -13.62 -6.19 28.99
N ASN A 133 -14.91 -5.95 29.31
CA ASN A 133 -15.30 -5.34 30.57
C ASN A 133 -15.20 -6.32 31.76
N GLU A 134 -15.19 -7.62 31.49
CA GLU A 134 -15.12 -8.68 32.50
C GLU A 134 -13.68 -9.14 32.76
N LEU A 135 -12.80 -9.05 31.74
CA LEU A 135 -11.40 -9.45 31.84
C LEU A 135 -10.55 -8.41 32.57
N ASP A 136 -9.62 -8.87 33.40
CA ASP A 136 -8.61 -8.01 34.04
C ASP A 136 -7.64 -7.47 32.97
N PRO A 137 -7.46 -6.13 32.87
CA PRO A 137 -6.55 -5.48 31.93
C PRO A 137 -5.10 -5.94 31.97
N SER A 138 -4.64 -6.49 33.11
CA SER A 138 -3.28 -7.02 33.26
C SER A 138 -3.06 -8.35 32.54
N THR A 139 -4.12 -9.06 32.17
CA THR A 139 -4.03 -10.43 31.64
C THR A 139 -3.65 -10.47 30.15
N SER A 140 -2.96 -11.54 29.75
CA SER A 140 -2.64 -11.79 28.34
C SER A 140 -3.89 -11.96 27.47
N TRP A 141 -4.97 -12.54 28.02
CA TRP A 141 -6.25 -12.66 27.31
C TRP A 141 -6.91 -11.31 27.02
N PHE A 142 -6.88 -10.36 27.98
CA PHE A 142 -7.35 -9.01 27.72
C PHE A 142 -6.62 -8.37 26.53
N LYS A 143 -5.29 -8.50 26.49
CA LYS A 143 -4.46 -7.99 25.38
C LYS A 143 -4.85 -8.63 24.04
N ILE A 144 -5.09 -9.95 24.00
CA ILE A 144 -5.55 -10.65 22.78
C ILE A 144 -6.92 -10.16 22.34
N PHE A 145 -7.92 -10.12 23.22
CA PHE A 145 -9.27 -9.69 22.85
C PHE A 145 -9.33 -8.20 22.50
N LYS A 146 -8.46 -7.37 23.09
CA LYS A 146 -8.34 -5.97 22.71
C LYS A 146 -7.73 -5.83 21.30
N TYR A 147 -6.83 -6.73 20.89
CA TYR A 147 -6.40 -6.82 19.50
C TYR A 147 -7.53 -7.31 18.57
N VAL A 148 -8.35 -8.28 19.00
CA VAL A 148 -9.55 -8.72 18.26
C VAL A 148 -10.52 -7.55 18.05
N ASP A 149 -10.76 -6.73 19.07
CA ASP A 149 -11.55 -5.49 18.99
C ASP A 149 -10.98 -4.52 17.93
N CYS A 150 -9.65 -4.35 17.86
CA CYS A 150 -9.00 -3.57 16.81
C CYS A 150 -9.32 -4.12 15.42
N CYS A 151 -9.14 -5.43 15.20
CA CYS A 151 -9.39 -6.09 13.92
C CYS A 151 -10.85 -5.97 13.46
N LEU A 152 -11.81 -6.15 14.37
CA LEU A 152 -13.23 -5.96 14.08
C LEU A 152 -13.56 -4.51 13.74
N CYS A 153 -12.98 -3.55 14.48
CA CYS A 153 -13.14 -2.13 14.18
C CYS A 153 -12.54 -1.74 12.82
N MET A 154 -11.42 -2.33 12.41
CA MET A 154 -10.82 -2.15 11.09
C MET A 154 -11.78 -2.61 9.98
N LYS A 155 -12.33 -3.83 10.09
CA LYS A 155 -13.31 -4.37 9.13
C LYS A 155 -14.59 -3.54 9.04
N LEU A 156 -14.96 -2.85 10.11
CA LEU A 156 -16.12 -1.94 10.16
C LEU A 156 -15.80 -0.49 9.74
N GLY A 157 -14.55 -0.16 9.40
CA GLY A 157 -14.13 1.20 9.03
C GLY A 157 -14.20 2.22 10.18
N LYS A 158 -14.09 1.78 11.44
CA LYS A 158 -14.16 2.64 12.63
C LYS A 158 -12.79 3.23 12.99
N THR A 159 -12.16 3.95 12.06
CA THR A 159 -10.76 4.42 12.13
C THR A 159 -10.36 5.07 13.46
N LYS A 160 -11.18 6.00 13.99
CA LYS A 160 -10.88 6.68 15.27
C LYS A 160 -10.78 5.71 16.46
N ARG A 161 -11.65 4.69 16.49
CA ARG A 161 -11.67 3.68 17.54
C ARG A 161 -10.48 2.72 17.39
N VAL A 162 -10.10 2.37 16.16
CA VAL A 162 -8.89 1.58 15.88
C VAL A 162 -7.64 2.28 16.44
N ILE A 163 -7.42 3.56 16.10
CA ILE A 163 -6.28 4.35 16.58
C ILE A 163 -6.26 4.40 18.12
N LYS A 164 -7.41 4.69 18.75
CA LYS A 164 -7.53 4.72 20.21
C LYS A 164 -7.13 3.37 20.83
N ASN A 165 -7.69 2.27 20.32
CA ASN A 165 -7.48 0.94 20.89
C ASN A 165 -6.02 0.45 20.71
N PHE A 166 -5.39 0.72 19.58
CA PHE A 166 -3.97 0.39 19.39
C PHE A 166 -3.06 1.18 20.32
N ASN A 167 -3.33 2.47 20.53
CA ASN A 167 -2.58 3.27 21.50
C ASN A 167 -2.76 2.76 22.94
N GLU A 168 -3.98 2.38 23.31
CA GLU A 168 -4.24 1.73 24.60
C GLU A 168 -3.45 0.43 24.76
N LEU A 169 -3.45 -0.45 23.74
CA LEU A 169 -2.67 -1.69 23.75
C LEU A 169 -1.16 -1.44 23.91
N LEU A 170 -0.61 -0.51 23.16
CA LEU A 170 0.82 -0.17 23.22
C LEU A 170 1.22 0.45 24.57
N ALA A 171 0.26 0.99 25.33
CA ALA A 171 0.50 1.58 26.64
C ALA A 171 0.43 0.55 27.79
N LEU A 172 -0.03 -0.69 27.55
CA LEU A 172 -0.18 -1.72 28.60
C LEU A 172 1.16 -2.34 29.06
N ASP A 173 2.23 -2.21 28.29
CA ASP A 173 3.54 -2.78 28.60
C ASP A 173 4.57 -1.66 28.81
N ASN A 174 5.52 -1.89 29.75
CA ASN A 174 6.57 -0.92 30.08
C ASN A 174 7.50 -0.60 28.90
N ILE A 175 7.85 0.69 28.78
CA ILE A 175 8.50 1.31 27.61
C ILE A 175 9.97 0.90 27.44
N GLU A 176 10.64 0.41 28.49
CA GLU A 176 12.10 0.23 28.47
C GLU A 176 12.58 -0.91 27.54
N ASN A 177 11.78 -1.97 27.34
CA ASN A 177 12.06 -3.03 26.39
C ASN A 177 10.78 -3.51 25.69
N ILE A 178 10.68 -3.33 24.37
CA ILE A 178 9.51 -3.75 23.59
C ILE A 178 9.47 -5.27 23.49
N SER A 179 8.43 -5.89 24.06
CA SER A 179 8.15 -7.32 23.96
C SER A 179 7.86 -7.77 22.51
N GLN A 180 7.91 -9.08 22.24
CA GLN A 180 7.49 -9.64 20.95
C GLN A 180 6.03 -9.29 20.63
N PHE A 181 5.15 -9.34 21.64
CA PHE A 181 3.75 -8.94 21.51
C PHE A 181 3.62 -7.47 21.12
N ASN A 182 4.28 -6.55 21.85
CA ASN A 182 4.22 -5.13 21.50
C ASN A 182 4.79 -4.84 20.12
N THR A 183 5.85 -5.56 19.73
CA THR A 183 6.39 -5.44 18.38
C THR A 183 5.33 -5.83 17.36
N PHE A 184 4.65 -6.96 17.54
CA PHE A 184 3.54 -7.36 16.67
C PHE A 184 2.40 -6.32 16.62
N ILE A 185 2.00 -5.78 17.77
CA ILE A 185 0.97 -4.74 17.84
C ILE A 185 1.42 -3.46 17.12
N LEU A 186 2.66 -3.01 17.34
CA LEU A 186 3.23 -1.83 16.69
C LEU A 186 3.31 -2.02 15.16
N LEU A 187 3.79 -3.16 14.68
CA LEU A 187 3.85 -3.48 13.26
C LEU A 187 2.45 -3.54 12.64
N SER A 188 1.48 -4.16 13.32
CA SER A 188 0.09 -4.19 12.87
C SER A 188 -0.52 -2.78 12.80
N PHE A 189 -0.23 -1.93 13.78
CA PHE A 189 -0.75 -0.57 13.83
C PHE A 189 -0.17 0.31 12.72
N ILE A 190 1.15 0.23 12.51
CA ILE A 190 1.82 0.94 11.41
C ILE A 190 1.31 0.45 10.05
N ASN A 191 1.11 -0.86 9.90
CA ASN A 191 0.52 -1.43 8.69
C ASN A 191 -0.90 -0.89 8.43
N PHE A 192 -1.73 -0.77 9.48
CA PHE A 192 -3.05 -0.14 9.36
C PHE A 192 -2.97 1.32 8.91
N HIS A 193 -2.04 2.10 9.48
CA HIS A 193 -1.83 3.49 9.04
C HIS A 193 -1.47 3.56 7.56
N LEU A 194 -0.55 2.71 7.09
CA LEU A 194 -0.15 2.65 5.68
C LEU A 194 -1.31 2.22 4.77
N GLU A 195 -2.06 1.18 5.13
CA GLU A 195 -3.22 0.71 4.36
C GLU A 195 -4.27 1.82 4.17
N GLN A 196 -4.49 2.64 5.20
CA GLN A 196 -5.45 3.74 5.17
C GLN A 196 -4.85 5.08 4.72
N ARG A 197 -3.55 5.12 4.35
CA ARG A 197 -2.78 6.34 4.03
C ARG A 197 -2.89 7.41 5.12
N LEU A 198 -2.91 7.02 6.39
CA LEU A 198 -3.00 7.92 7.54
C LEU A 198 -1.61 8.39 7.97
N PRO A 199 -1.47 9.65 8.44
CA PRO A 199 -0.26 10.15 9.08
C PRO A 199 0.20 9.22 10.21
N ILE A 200 1.49 8.88 10.24
CA ILE A 200 2.11 8.14 11.35
C ILE A 200 2.79 9.16 12.26
N SER A 201 2.56 9.10 13.57
CA SER A 201 3.19 10.03 14.52
C SER A 201 4.69 9.76 14.68
N ASP A 202 5.44 10.80 15.00
CA ASP A 202 6.89 10.70 15.24
C ASP A 202 7.22 9.70 16.37
N GLU A 203 6.36 9.59 17.38
CA GLU A 203 6.50 8.62 18.47
C GLU A 203 6.48 7.16 17.95
N LEU A 204 5.56 6.84 17.04
CA LEU A 204 5.47 5.50 16.45
C LEU A 204 6.65 5.23 15.51
N LEU A 205 7.10 6.24 14.77
CA LEU A 205 8.28 6.15 13.91
C LEU A 205 9.55 5.93 14.73
N ASP A 206 9.72 6.62 15.86
CA ASP A 206 10.85 6.41 16.77
C ASP A 206 10.85 4.98 17.31
N LYS A 207 9.71 4.49 17.79
CA LYS A 207 9.57 3.09 18.25
C LYS A 207 9.92 2.09 17.15
N LEU A 208 9.41 2.28 15.93
CA LEU A 208 9.70 1.41 14.78
C LEU A 208 11.21 1.39 14.48
N ASN A 209 11.82 2.57 14.37
CA ASN A 209 13.19 2.72 13.92
C ASN A 209 14.20 2.26 14.97
N ASN A 210 14.01 2.69 16.22
CA ASN A 210 15.07 2.68 17.22
C ASN A 210 14.88 1.65 18.35
N LYS A 211 13.67 1.11 18.55
CA LYS A 211 13.37 0.25 19.71
C LYS A 211 13.24 -1.24 19.41
N ILE A 212 13.04 -1.63 18.15
CA ILE A 212 12.91 -3.03 17.73
C ILE A 212 14.28 -3.59 17.32
N ASN A 213 14.74 -4.62 18.04
CA ASN A 213 15.98 -5.38 17.76
C ASN A 213 15.64 -6.81 17.29
N SER A 214 16.31 -7.29 16.24
CA SER A 214 16.13 -8.64 15.67
C SER A 214 16.35 -9.78 16.66
N GLU A 215 17.30 -9.62 17.60
CA GLU A 215 17.62 -10.66 18.59
C GLU A 215 16.46 -10.91 19.58
N LEU A 216 15.70 -9.87 19.91
CA LEU A 216 14.60 -9.94 20.86
C LEU A 216 13.29 -10.41 20.20
N VAL A 217 13.05 -9.95 18.97
CA VAL A 217 11.73 -10.12 18.32
C VAL A 217 11.67 -11.28 17.34
N GLY A 218 12.83 -11.87 17.01
CA GLY A 218 12.95 -12.89 15.98
C GLY A 218 12.96 -12.31 14.57
N GLU A 219 13.44 -13.12 13.63
CA GLU A 219 13.76 -12.69 12.27
C GLU A 219 12.53 -12.34 11.45
N ARG A 220 11.41 -13.04 11.68
CA ARG A 220 10.14 -12.84 10.95
C ARG A 220 9.48 -11.50 11.28
N LEU A 221 9.38 -11.14 12.56
CA LEU A 221 8.86 -9.81 12.94
C LEU A 221 9.83 -8.70 12.53
N PHE A 222 11.14 -8.94 12.65
CA PHE A 222 12.13 -7.97 12.21
C PHE A 222 12.09 -7.71 10.71
N VAL A 223 11.87 -8.73 9.88
CA VAL A 223 11.76 -8.52 8.44
C VAL A 223 10.49 -7.77 8.06
N TRP A 224 9.40 -7.95 8.81
CA TRP A 224 8.19 -7.13 8.66
C TRP A 224 8.46 -5.67 9.01
N LYS A 225 9.21 -5.38 10.09
CA LYS A 225 9.72 -4.01 10.36
C LYS A 225 10.43 -3.41 9.15
N LEU A 226 11.40 -4.13 8.58
CA LEU A 226 12.18 -3.61 7.44
C LEU A 226 11.30 -3.32 6.21
N ILE A 227 10.29 -4.16 5.97
CA ILE A 227 9.32 -3.94 4.89
C ILE A 227 8.50 -2.68 5.15
N LEU A 228 7.96 -2.48 6.36
CA LEU A 228 7.19 -1.29 6.70
C LEU A 228 8.03 -0.02 6.58
N GLN A 229 9.27 -0.03 7.06
CA GLN A 229 10.21 1.10 6.90
C GLN A 229 10.43 1.43 5.41
N MET A 230 10.57 0.42 4.55
CA MET A 230 10.73 0.64 3.12
C MET A 230 9.44 1.18 2.48
N ILE A 231 8.27 0.68 2.85
CA ILE A 231 6.98 1.19 2.34
C ILE A 231 6.78 2.66 2.74
N ILE A 232 7.07 3.04 3.98
CA ILE A 232 7.03 4.45 4.43
C ILE A 232 7.89 5.33 3.51
N LYS A 233 9.13 4.91 3.23
CA LYS A 233 10.03 5.65 2.32
C LYS A 233 9.49 5.73 0.90
N ILE A 234 8.87 4.67 0.38
CA ILE A 234 8.25 4.66 -0.94
C ILE A 234 7.04 5.61 -0.98
N TYR A 235 6.19 5.61 0.04
CA TYR A 235 5.01 6.48 0.13
C TYR A 235 5.38 7.96 0.24
N ASN A 236 6.53 8.28 0.81
CA ASN A 236 7.08 9.64 0.86
C ASN A 236 7.97 9.99 -0.35
N ASP A 237 8.11 9.08 -1.34
CA ASP A 237 9.04 9.23 -2.49
C ASP A 237 10.51 9.48 -2.12
N GLU A 238 10.92 8.98 -0.95
CA GLU A 238 12.27 9.11 -0.42
C GLU A 238 13.24 8.06 -1.00
N ASN A 239 14.53 8.28 -0.76
CA ASN A 239 15.58 7.35 -1.18
C ASN A 239 15.56 6.07 -0.32
N ILE A 240 15.51 4.90 -0.98
CA ILE A 240 15.42 3.59 -0.32
C ILE A 240 16.77 2.85 -0.21
N THR A 241 17.90 3.46 -0.59
CA THR A 241 19.21 2.80 -0.65
C THR A 241 19.64 2.25 0.70
N ASN A 242 19.44 3.01 1.78
CA ASN A 242 19.77 2.57 3.14
C ASN A 242 18.91 1.39 3.58
N ASN A 243 17.61 1.38 3.23
CA ASN A 243 16.73 0.24 3.48
C ASN A 243 17.18 -1.01 2.72
N LEU A 244 17.59 -0.87 1.45
CA LEU A 244 18.12 -1.97 0.66
C LEU A 244 19.43 -2.54 1.26
N ASN A 245 20.30 -1.68 1.78
CA ASN A 245 21.50 -2.10 2.50
C ASN A 245 21.16 -2.84 3.80
N ALA A 246 20.18 -2.36 4.58
CA ALA A 246 19.69 -3.04 5.77
C ALA A 246 19.12 -4.44 5.45
N PHE A 247 18.38 -4.59 4.34
CA PHE A 247 17.95 -5.91 3.87
C PHE A 247 19.13 -6.81 3.48
N LYS A 248 20.15 -6.25 2.82
CA LYS A 248 21.35 -7.00 2.42
C LYS A 248 22.10 -7.53 3.64
N GLU A 249 22.30 -6.69 4.66
CA GLU A 249 22.93 -7.06 5.93
C GLU A 249 22.10 -8.11 6.69
N PHE A 250 20.79 -7.91 6.75
CA PHE A 250 19.88 -8.87 7.37
C PHE A 250 19.93 -10.24 6.69
N PHE A 251 19.90 -10.29 5.34
CA PHE A 251 19.99 -11.54 4.60
C PHE A 251 21.34 -12.23 4.71
N ALA A 252 22.42 -11.49 4.94
CA ALA A 252 23.74 -12.08 5.14
C ALA A 252 23.76 -13.01 6.38
N SER A 253 22.98 -12.69 7.40
CA SER A 253 22.98 -13.43 8.68
C SER A 253 21.75 -14.31 8.91
N ASN A 254 20.61 -14.02 8.27
CA ASN A 254 19.31 -14.64 8.63
C ASN A 254 18.58 -15.33 7.48
N LYS A 255 19.17 -15.42 6.29
CA LYS A 255 18.52 -16.03 5.11
C LYS A 255 18.04 -17.46 5.36
N ASP A 256 18.86 -18.31 5.99
CA ASP A 256 18.53 -19.72 6.18
C ASP A 256 17.36 -19.91 7.15
N LYS A 257 17.25 -19.01 8.14
CA LYS A 257 16.13 -18.98 9.10
C LYS A 257 14.78 -18.64 8.44
N LEU A 258 14.81 -17.92 7.32
CA LEU A 258 13.63 -17.59 6.50
C LEU A 258 13.36 -18.60 5.38
N THR A 259 14.20 -19.64 5.24
CA THR A 259 14.04 -20.68 4.22
C THR A 259 13.24 -21.88 4.76
N ILE A 260 13.01 -21.92 6.07
CA ILE A 260 12.14 -22.92 6.72
C ILE A 260 10.72 -22.82 6.15
N HIS A 261 10.14 -23.96 5.77
CA HIS A 261 8.86 -24.02 5.04
C HIS A 261 7.68 -23.44 5.80
N ASP A 262 7.73 -23.38 7.13
CA ASP A 262 6.67 -22.78 7.94
C ASP A 262 6.77 -21.25 7.97
N PRO A 263 5.83 -20.50 7.35
CA PRO A 263 5.85 -19.04 7.34
C PRO A 263 5.16 -18.48 8.59
N SER A 264 5.42 -19.07 9.76
CA SER A 264 4.78 -18.71 11.03
C SER A 264 5.78 -18.25 12.10
N VAL A 265 5.31 -17.42 13.03
CA VAL A 265 6.01 -17.06 14.26
C VAL A 265 5.09 -17.27 15.45
N THR A 266 5.60 -17.92 16.49
CA THR A 266 4.87 -18.13 17.75
C THR A 266 5.33 -17.07 18.75
N ILE A 267 4.39 -16.29 19.26
CA ILE A 267 4.63 -15.33 20.34
C ILE A 267 4.09 -15.94 21.62
N THR A 268 5.01 -16.27 22.53
CA THR A 268 4.69 -16.74 23.88
C THR A 268 4.41 -15.55 24.80
N MET A 269 3.28 -15.63 25.50
CA MET A 269 2.82 -14.70 26.52
C MET A 269 2.86 -15.39 27.89
N GLU A 270 2.38 -14.72 28.93
CA GLU A 270 2.32 -15.29 30.28
C GLU A 270 1.37 -16.50 30.36
N ASN A 271 1.55 -17.35 31.37
CA ASN A 271 0.68 -18.52 31.67
C ASN A 271 0.60 -19.58 30.55
N ASN A 272 1.71 -19.84 29.85
CA ASN A 272 1.77 -20.79 28.72
C ASN A 272 0.83 -20.45 27.56
N LEU A 273 0.28 -19.23 27.52
CA LEU A 273 -0.49 -18.77 26.39
C LEU A 273 0.46 -18.41 25.26
N SER A 274 0.18 -18.90 24.06
CA SER A 274 0.92 -18.51 22.87
C SER A 274 -0.05 -18.30 21.72
N PHE A 275 0.26 -17.35 20.86
CA PHE A 275 -0.47 -17.19 19.61
C PHE A 275 0.51 -17.22 18.44
N GLN A 276 0.05 -17.79 17.34
CA GLN A 276 0.82 -18.00 16.13
C GLN A 276 0.38 -16.99 15.07
N ILE A 277 1.35 -16.33 14.44
CA ILE A 277 1.12 -15.42 13.32
C ILE A 277 1.70 -16.08 12.07
N THR A 278 0.87 -16.26 11.06
CA THR A 278 1.29 -16.79 9.76
C THR A 278 1.24 -15.68 8.72
N HIS A 279 2.37 -15.39 8.07
CA HIS A 279 2.42 -14.41 6.99
C HIS A 279 3.15 -14.99 5.76
N PRO A 280 2.41 -15.65 4.84
CA PRO A 280 3.02 -16.38 3.73
C PRO A 280 3.77 -15.49 2.75
N GLY A 281 3.42 -14.20 2.64
CA GLY A 281 4.04 -13.30 1.66
C GLY A 281 5.43 -12.74 2.01
N ILE A 282 5.81 -12.64 3.29
CA ILE A 282 7.07 -11.98 3.70
C ILE A 282 7.91 -12.77 4.71
N PHE A 283 7.36 -13.81 5.36
CA PHE A 283 8.13 -14.65 6.29
C PHE A 283 8.93 -15.75 5.60
N ASN A 284 8.76 -15.94 4.30
CA ASN A 284 9.60 -16.81 3.48
C ASN A 284 10.58 -15.98 2.63
N TYR A 285 11.85 -16.41 2.56
CA TYR A 285 12.90 -15.70 1.83
C TYR A 285 12.61 -15.51 0.33
N LYS A 286 12.06 -16.52 -0.36
CA LYS A 286 11.79 -16.43 -1.81
C LYS A 286 10.71 -15.39 -2.08
N ASP A 287 9.64 -15.43 -1.29
CA ASP A 287 8.47 -14.55 -1.41
C ASP A 287 8.86 -13.11 -1.07
N LEU A 288 9.56 -12.94 0.06
CA LEU A 288 10.10 -11.66 0.48
C LEU A 288 11.03 -11.02 -0.54
N LYS A 289 11.97 -11.78 -1.12
CA LYS A 289 12.90 -11.25 -2.13
C LYS A 289 12.16 -10.78 -3.38
N ASN A 290 11.10 -11.48 -3.76
CA ASN A 290 10.25 -11.11 -4.89
C ASN A 290 9.47 -9.81 -4.59
N VAL A 291 8.89 -9.69 -3.39
CA VAL A 291 8.23 -8.47 -2.90
C VAL A 291 9.21 -7.30 -2.82
N LEU A 292 10.42 -7.50 -2.30
CA LEU A 292 11.46 -6.47 -2.21
C LEU A 292 11.83 -5.93 -3.60
N LEU A 293 11.99 -6.84 -4.58
CA LEU A 293 12.30 -6.46 -5.96
C LEU A 293 11.14 -5.69 -6.62
N PHE A 294 9.90 -6.05 -6.29
CA PHE A 294 8.70 -5.35 -6.73
C PHE A 294 8.60 -3.94 -6.12
N LEU A 295 8.87 -3.78 -4.82
CA LEU A 295 8.85 -2.47 -4.16
C LEU A 295 9.99 -1.56 -4.65
N GLN A 296 11.18 -2.13 -4.86
CA GLN A 296 12.29 -1.45 -5.54
C GLN A 296 11.91 -1.10 -6.99
N SER A 297 11.10 -1.95 -7.63
CA SER A 297 10.31 -1.75 -8.86
C SER A 297 9.64 -0.38 -8.98
N ILE A 298 8.88 -0.07 -7.93
CA ILE A 298 7.90 1.03 -7.87
C ILE A 298 8.54 2.33 -7.41
N SER A 299 9.44 2.27 -6.41
CA SER A 299 10.47 3.31 -6.33
C SER A 299 11.22 3.33 -7.67
N TYR A 300 12.01 4.30 -8.09
CA TYR A 300 12.60 4.30 -9.46
C TYR A 300 11.65 4.23 -10.69
N LEU A 301 10.35 3.93 -10.60
CA LEU A 301 9.44 3.88 -11.75
C LEU A 301 9.47 5.19 -12.57
N THR A 302 9.52 6.32 -11.86
CA THR A 302 9.58 7.66 -12.47
C THR A 302 10.91 7.98 -13.15
N ASN A 303 11.95 7.16 -12.94
CA ASN A 303 13.26 7.28 -13.57
C ASN A 303 13.37 6.48 -14.88
N CYS A 304 12.27 5.96 -15.42
CA CYS A 304 12.24 5.09 -16.60
C CYS A 304 12.93 5.65 -17.85
N TYR A 305 13.01 6.97 -17.99
CA TYR A 305 13.67 7.67 -19.11
C TYR A 305 15.20 7.65 -19.03
N ASP A 306 15.79 7.37 -17.86
CA ASP A 306 17.24 7.37 -17.67
C ASP A 306 17.79 5.95 -17.89
N PRO A 307 18.61 5.70 -18.93
CA PRO A 307 19.15 4.37 -19.21
C PRO A 307 20.04 3.83 -18.09
N ASN A 308 20.59 4.70 -17.22
CA ASN A 308 21.38 4.30 -16.06
C ASN A 308 20.53 3.96 -14.83
N SER A 309 19.27 4.42 -14.80
CA SER A 309 18.37 4.30 -13.65
C SER A 309 17.04 3.61 -13.98
N ASN A 310 16.90 2.99 -15.16
CA ASN A 310 15.71 2.29 -15.65
C ASN A 310 15.49 0.91 -14.99
N PHE A 311 15.58 0.86 -13.67
CA PHE A 311 15.47 -0.35 -12.88
C PHE A 311 14.12 -1.06 -13.11
N SER A 312 13.01 -0.31 -13.11
CA SER A 312 11.65 -0.81 -13.33
C SER A 312 11.52 -1.60 -14.64
N THR A 313 12.03 -1.05 -15.74
CA THR A 313 11.96 -1.66 -17.07
C THR A 313 12.61 -3.04 -17.12
N LYS A 314 13.71 -3.23 -16.37
CA LYS A 314 14.47 -4.49 -16.32
C LYS A 314 13.88 -5.49 -15.32
N PHE A 315 13.41 -5.00 -14.16
CA PHE A 315 13.10 -5.87 -13.02
C PHE A 315 11.61 -6.16 -12.83
N LEU A 316 10.67 -5.33 -13.29
CA LEU A 316 9.24 -5.68 -13.30
C LEU A 316 8.96 -6.96 -14.11
N PRO A 317 9.53 -7.18 -15.33
CA PRO A 317 9.39 -8.46 -16.03
C PRO A 317 9.97 -9.64 -15.25
N LYS A 318 11.06 -9.42 -14.48
CA LYS A 318 11.66 -10.46 -13.65
C LYS A 318 10.76 -10.83 -12.47
N VAL A 319 10.14 -9.85 -11.81
CA VAL A 319 9.14 -10.08 -10.75
C VAL A 319 7.98 -10.89 -11.32
N PHE A 320 7.43 -10.49 -12.47
CA PHE A 320 6.35 -11.22 -13.12
C PHE A 320 6.73 -12.69 -13.36
N ASN A 321 7.85 -12.94 -14.03
CA ASN A 321 8.32 -14.30 -14.32
C ASN A 321 8.63 -15.11 -13.06
N THR A 322 9.19 -14.48 -12.02
CA THR A 322 9.49 -15.15 -10.74
C THR A 322 8.20 -15.52 -10.02
N THR A 323 7.23 -14.62 -9.99
CA THR A 323 5.90 -14.85 -9.41
C THR A 323 5.18 -16.01 -10.12
N THR A 324 5.18 -16.04 -11.46
CA THR A 324 4.62 -17.17 -12.23
C THR A 324 5.32 -18.50 -11.90
N LYS A 325 6.64 -18.50 -11.70
CA LYS A 325 7.38 -19.69 -11.27
C LYS A 325 7.03 -20.10 -9.84
N LEU A 326 6.83 -19.13 -8.94
CA LEU A 326 6.43 -19.40 -7.56
C LEU A 326 5.04 -20.03 -7.49
N ILE A 327 4.08 -19.59 -8.32
CA ILE A 327 2.75 -20.23 -8.45
C ILE A 327 2.90 -21.71 -8.88
N LYS A 328 3.72 -21.99 -9.89
CA LYS A 328 3.94 -23.35 -10.40
C LYS A 328 4.71 -24.26 -9.43
N ALA A 329 5.44 -23.67 -8.49
CA ALA A 329 6.31 -24.37 -7.55
C ALA A 329 5.83 -24.21 -6.10
N ILE A 330 4.52 -24.00 -5.89
CA ILE A 330 3.95 -23.99 -4.53
C ILE A 330 4.14 -25.39 -3.95
N ASP A 331 4.90 -25.45 -2.86
CA ASP A 331 5.18 -26.67 -2.10
C ASP A 331 4.84 -26.41 -0.63
N CYS A 332 3.58 -26.70 -0.31
CA CYS A 332 2.96 -26.55 1.01
C CYS A 332 2.11 -27.79 1.31
N SER A 333 2.71 -28.98 1.15
CA SER A 333 2.05 -30.30 1.26
C SER A 333 1.54 -30.64 2.68
N ASP A 334 1.60 -29.71 3.63
CA ASP A 334 1.04 -29.83 4.98
C ASP A 334 -0.12 -28.86 5.23
N LYS A 335 -0.62 -28.16 4.20
CA LYS A 335 -1.63 -27.12 4.30
C LYS A 335 -2.92 -27.48 3.57
N SER A 336 -4.01 -26.83 3.99
CA SER A 336 -5.31 -26.92 3.34
C SER A 336 -5.28 -26.38 1.91
N ILE A 337 -6.19 -26.87 1.08
CA ILE A 337 -6.41 -26.33 -0.26
C ILE A 337 -6.77 -24.84 -0.22
N SER A 338 -7.52 -24.39 0.80
CA SER A 338 -7.86 -22.97 0.96
C SER A 338 -6.66 -22.09 1.30
N PHE A 339 -5.65 -22.62 2.01
CA PHE A 339 -4.39 -21.91 2.22
C PHE A 339 -3.62 -21.75 0.89
N ILE A 340 -3.61 -22.79 0.05
CA ILE A 340 -2.98 -22.74 -1.27
C ILE A 340 -3.70 -21.73 -2.16
N ASP A 341 -5.03 -21.77 -2.23
CA ASP A 341 -5.82 -20.83 -3.01
C ASP A 341 -5.58 -19.38 -2.57
N PHE A 342 -5.55 -19.12 -1.25
CA PHE A 342 -5.15 -17.81 -0.73
C PHE A 342 -3.77 -17.37 -1.22
N LYS A 343 -2.78 -18.27 -1.18
CA LYS A 343 -1.41 -17.97 -1.63
C LYS A 343 -1.34 -17.73 -3.15
N VAL A 344 -2.10 -18.48 -3.94
CA VAL A 344 -2.22 -18.29 -5.40
C VAL A 344 -2.87 -16.95 -5.71
N ASN A 345 -3.96 -16.60 -5.02
CA ASN A 345 -4.64 -15.31 -5.19
C ASN A 345 -3.70 -14.14 -4.87
N TRP A 346 -2.93 -14.23 -3.79
CA TRP A 346 -1.91 -13.23 -3.45
C TRP A 346 -0.85 -13.05 -4.55
N TYR A 347 -0.36 -14.15 -5.15
CA TYR A 347 0.56 -14.04 -6.30
C TYR A 347 -0.11 -13.43 -7.54
N ASN A 348 -1.36 -13.78 -7.81
CA ASN A 348 -2.12 -13.19 -8.92
C ASN A 348 -2.29 -11.68 -8.74
N ASP A 349 -2.46 -11.21 -7.50
CA ASP A 349 -2.45 -9.77 -7.21
C ASP A 349 -1.10 -9.13 -7.56
N ILE A 350 0.03 -9.77 -7.22
CA ILE A 350 1.37 -9.26 -7.61
C ILE A 350 1.50 -9.18 -9.14
N LEU A 351 1.03 -10.20 -9.87
CA LEU A 351 1.05 -10.20 -11.34
C LEU A 351 0.22 -9.05 -11.90
N LEU A 352 -0.97 -8.83 -11.36
CA LEU A 352 -1.85 -7.73 -11.75
C LEU A 352 -1.19 -6.37 -11.50
N HIS A 353 -0.54 -6.16 -10.36
CA HIS A 353 0.17 -4.89 -10.13
C HIS A 353 1.42 -4.74 -11.02
N CYS A 354 2.13 -5.83 -11.36
CA CYS A 354 3.22 -5.77 -12.32
C CYS A 354 2.73 -5.31 -13.71
N GLU A 355 1.57 -5.79 -14.16
CA GLU A 355 0.95 -5.32 -15.40
C GLU A 355 0.56 -3.84 -15.30
N PHE A 356 0.01 -3.41 -14.16
CA PHE A 356 -0.39 -2.02 -13.92
C PHE A 356 0.81 -1.08 -14.10
N TYR A 357 1.91 -1.37 -13.39
CA TYR A 357 3.09 -0.50 -13.41
C TYR A 357 3.84 -0.56 -14.76
N LYS A 358 3.73 -1.65 -15.54
CA LYS A 358 4.22 -1.66 -16.93
C LYS A 358 3.42 -0.71 -17.82
N ILE A 359 2.10 -0.68 -17.70
CA ILE A 359 1.25 0.27 -18.43
C ILE A 359 1.57 1.70 -17.98
N TRP A 360 1.74 1.91 -16.68
CA TRP A 360 2.10 3.22 -16.11
C TRP A 360 3.48 3.71 -16.58
N GLU A 361 4.48 2.82 -16.63
CA GLU A 361 5.81 3.14 -17.19
C GLU A 361 5.72 3.54 -18.67
N ASN A 362 4.95 2.78 -19.46
CA ASN A 362 4.74 3.09 -20.88
C ASN A 362 4.02 4.44 -21.06
N LEU A 363 3.03 4.73 -20.22
CA LEU A 363 2.36 6.03 -20.19
C LEU A 363 3.36 7.17 -19.93
N LEU A 364 4.25 7.03 -18.94
CA LEU A 364 5.26 8.05 -18.64
C LEU A 364 6.24 8.29 -19.80
N LEU A 365 6.61 7.25 -20.54
CA LEU A 365 7.56 7.35 -21.65
C LEU A 365 6.91 7.87 -22.94
N ASN A 366 5.76 7.28 -23.30
CA ASN A 366 5.17 7.39 -24.63
C ASN A 366 3.86 8.19 -24.67
N SER A 367 3.33 8.63 -23.53
CA SER A 367 2.06 9.37 -23.42
C SER A 367 0.92 8.66 -24.15
N ASN A 368 0.85 7.34 -24.00
CA ASN A 368 -0.16 6.48 -24.63
C ASN A 368 -0.49 5.30 -23.69
N ILE A 369 -1.76 4.91 -23.65
CA ILE A 369 -2.25 3.79 -22.87
C ILE A 369 -2.80 2.73 -23.83
N GLN A 370 -2.09 1.60 -23.95
CA GLN A 370 -2.65 0.39 -24.55
C GLN A 370 -3.25 -0.47 -23.42
N ASN A 371 -4.51 -0.21 -23.07
CA ASN A 371 -5.15 -0.88 -21.93
C ASN A 371 -5.61 -2.30 -22.31
N ASN A 372 -4.71 -3.28 -22.16
CA ASN A 372 -5.04 -4.72 -22.28
C ASN A 372 -5.26 -5.38 -20.91
N MET A 373 -5.43 -4.58 -19.85
CA MET A 373 -5.49 -5.11 -18.48
C MET A 373 -6.83 -5.77 -18.18
N LYS A 374 -6.81 -6.85 -17.40
CA LYS A 374 -8.02 -7.40 -16.78
C LYS A 374 -8.68 -6.34 -15.87
N LYS A 375 -10.01 -6.39 -15.69
CA LYS A 375 -10.75 -5.45 -14.83
C LYS A 375 -10.08 -5.34 -13.45
N SER A 376 -9.65 -4.15 -13.10
CA SER A 376 -8.93 -3.82 -11.86
C SER A 376 -9.48 -2.50 -11.31
N PRO A 377 -9.38 -2.24 -9.98
CA PRO A 377 -9.75 -0.94 -9.41
C PRO A 377 -9.05 0.25 -10.08
N TYR A 378 -7.88 0.02 -10.68
CA TYR A 378 -7.07 1.02 -11.35
C TYR A 378 -7.44 1.24 -12.82
N THR A 379 -8.23 0.36 -13.45
CA THR A 379 -8.57 0.53 -14.88
C THR A 379 -9.36 1.81 -15.12
N ALA A 380 -10.28 2.17 -14.22
CA ALA A 380 -11.02 3.41 -14.32
C ALA A 380 -10.11 4.66 -14.29
N LEU A 381 -8.99 4.60 -13.54
CA LEU A 381 -8.01 5.69 -13.51
C LEU A 381 -7.26 5.78 -14.83
N LEU A 382 -6.80 4.64 -15.35
CA LEU A 382 -6.12 4.58 -16.65
C LEU A 382 -7.04 5.05 -17.78
N ASP A 383 -8.32 4.67 -17.76
CA ASP A 383 -9.30 5.10 -18.75
C ASP A 383 -9.56 6.61 -18.68
N ALA A 384 -9.62 7.19 -17.47
CA ALA A 384 -9.76 8.63 -17.28
C ALA A 384 -8.52 9.40 -17.80
N ILE A 385 -7.31 8.88 -17.54
CA ILE A 385 -6.07 9.45 -18.08
C ILE A 385 -6.03 9.31 -19.61
N SER A 386 -6.42 8.17 -20.17
CA SER A 386 -6.53 7.98 -21.62
C SER A 386 -7.50 8.99 -22.22
N THR A 387 -8.67 9.18 -21.59
CA THR A 387 -9.64 10.19 -22.02
C THR A 387 -9.01 11.58 -22.04
N GLN A 388 -8.19 11.95 -21.05
CA GLN A 388 -7.49 13.23 -21.03
C GLN A 388 -6.41 13.36 -22.13
N ILE A 389 -5.77 12.26 -22.51
CA ILE A 389 -4.74 12.21 -23.56
C ILE A 389 -5.38 12.27 -24.95
N ASP A 390 -6.42 11.45 -25.17
CA ASP A 390 -7.03 11.20 -26.48
C ASP A 390 -8.06 12.27 -26.86
N SER A 391 -8.78 12.81 -25.86
CA SER A 391 -9.86 13.76 -26.12
C SER A 391 -9.41 15.21 -25.95
N GLY A 392 -9.77 16.04 -26.94
CA GLY A 392 -9.85 17.50 -26.74
C GLY A 392 -11.15 17.91 -26.01
N GLU A 393 -12.12 17.01 -25.86
CA GLU A 393 -13.41 17.28 -25.20
C GLU A 393 -13.31 17.19 -23.67
N GLN A 394 -12.89 18.30 -23.09
CA GLN A 394 -12.60 18.45 -21.66
C GLN A 394 -13.79 18.14 -20.72
N ARG A 395 -15.04 18.11 -21.20
CA ARG A 395 -16.22 17.75 -20.37
C ARG A 395 -16.21 16.27 -20.00
N ASN A 396 -15.92 15.40 -20.96
CA ASN A 396 -15.88 13.95 -20.74
C ASN A 396 -14.76 13.58 -19.76
N VAL A 397 -13.65 14.32 -19.78
CA VAL A 397 -12.51 14.18 -18.85
C VAL A 397 -12.93 14.48 -17.40
N LEU A 398 -13.60 15.61 -17.16
CA LEU A 398 -14.05 16.00 -15.81
C LEU A 398 -15.12 15.04 -15.26
N GLU A 399 -16.01 14.54 -16.13
CA GLU A 399 -16.99 13.52 -15.76
C GLU A 399 -16.32 12.19 -15.38
N ALA A 400 -15.27 11.77 -16.11
CA ALA A 400 -14.52 10.56 -15.81
C ALA A 400 -13.84 10.64 -14.43
N TYR A 401 -13.11 11.72 -14.15
CA TYR A 401 -12.45 11.90 -12.86
C TYR A 401 -13.42 12.10 -11.69
N SER A 402 -14.51 12.85 -11.88
CA SER A 402 -15.51 13.09 -10.83
C SER A 402 -16.25 11.83 -10.39
N LYS A 403 -16.55 10.92 -11.32
CA LYS A 403 -17.11 9.59 -10.97
C LYS A 403 -16.19 8.82 -10.02
N MET A 404 -14.86 8.99 -10.14
CA MET A 404 -13.89 8.32 -9.27
C MET A 404 -13.75 9.02 -7.91
N PHE A 405 -13.47 10.32 -7.87
CA PHE A 405 -13.17 10.97 -6.59
C PHE A 405 -14.39 11.11 -5.68
N ASN A 406 -15.61 11.05 -6.22
CA ASN A 406 -16.85 11.04 -5.43
C ASN A 406 -17.20 9.64 -4.88
N LYS A 407 -16.55 8.57 -5.34
CA LYS A 407 -16.82 7.20 -4.88
C LYS A 407 -16.11 6.92 -3.56
N LYS A 408 -16.87 6.50 -2.54
CA LYS A 408 -16.34 6.23 -1.19
C LYS A 408 -15.25 5.15 -1.18
N SER A 409 -15.41 4.11 -2.01
CA SER A 409 -14.50 2.96 -2.05
C SER A 409 -13.14 3.24 -2.71
N VAL A 410 -12.94 4.41 -3.32
CA VAL A 410 -11.69 4.75 -4.00
C VAL A 410 -10.67 5.25 -2.96
N PRO A 411 -9.42 4.72 -2.96
CA PRO A 411 -8.35 5.19 -2.08
C PRO A 411 -8.09 6.69 -2.21
N ASN A 412 -7.75 7.35 -1.11
CA ASN A 412 -7.53 8.80 -1.07
C ASN A 412 -6.41 9.26 -2.01
N GLU A 413 -5.36 8.46 -2.20
CA GLU A 413 -4.29 8.72 -3.17
C GLU A 413 -4.84 8.84 -4.60
N ILE A 414 -5.67 7.87 -5.03
CA ILE A 414 -6.32 7.91 -6.35
C ILE A 414 -7.27 9.11 -6.45
N LYS A 415 -8.04 9.40 -5.39
CA LYS A 415 -8.90 10.60 -5.37
C LYS A 415 -8.08 11.87 -5.60
N LEU A 416 -6.91 11.97 -4.97
CA LEU A 416 -6.03 13.13 -5.13
C LEU A 416 -5.47 13.22 -6.55
N ILE A 417 -5.04 12.11 -7.17
CA ILE A 417 -4.65 12.09 -8.59
C ILE A 417 -5.78 12.65 -9.47
N CYS A 418 -7.01 12.17 -9.29
CA CYS A 418 -8.17 12.62 -10.07
C CYS A 418 -8.49 14.10 -9.82
N LEU A 419 -8.37 14.57 -8.58
CA LEU A 419 -8.61 15.97 -8.21
C LEU A 419 -7.57 16.92 -8.82
N LEU A 420 -6.27 16.59 -8.75
CA LEU A 420 -5.21 17.42 -9.33
C LEU A 420 -5.30 17.49 -10.86
N ASN A 421 -5.61 16.37 -11.52
CA ASN A 421 -5.85 16.37 -12.97
C ASN A 421 -7.10 17.17 -13.34
N SER A 422 -8.19 17.02 -12.58
CA SER A 422 -9.40 17.82 -12.78
C SER A 422 -9.12 19.32 -12.60
N TYR A 423 -8.39 19.70 -11.55
CA TYR A 423 -7.97 21.08 -11.32
C TYR A 423 -7.17 21.62 -12.51
N THR A 424 -6.17 20.85 -12.98
CA THR A 424 -5.34 21.22 -14.14
C THR A 424 -6.19 21.47 -15.40
N VAL A 425 -7.19 20.61 -15.66
CA VAL A 425 -8.10 20.76 -16.80
C VAL A 425 -8.94 22.03 -16.67
N VAL A 426 -9.50 22.31 -15.48
CA VAL A 426 -10.32 23.52 -15.27
C VAL A 426 -9.49 24.80 -15.35
N ILE A 427 -8.27 24.83 -14.80
CA ILE A 427 -7.35 25.97 -14.95
C ILE A 427 -7.01 26.21 -16.42
N SER A 428 -6.78 25.16 -17.20
CA SER A 428 -6.57 25.31 -18.65
C SER A 428 -7.78 25.91 -19.36
N LYS A 429 -9.01 25.72 -18.86
CA LYS A 429 -10.21 26.36 -19.43
C LYS A 429 -10.26 27.84 -19.09
N ILE A 430 -10.08 28.17 -17.81
CA ILE A 430 -10.03 29.56 -17.33
C ILE A 430 -9.01 30.36 -18.16
N SER A 431 -7.84 29.77 -18.43
CA SER A 431 -6.80 30.43 -19.23
C SER A 431 -7.10 30.59 -20.73
N LYS A 432 -8.08 29.89 -21.30
CA LYS A 432 -8.39 29.91 -22.75
C LYS A 432 -9.74 30.55 -23.07
N THR A 433 -10.59 30.70 -22.07
CA THR A 433 -11.94 31.23 -22.22
C THR A 433 -11.91 32.74 -22.22
N ASN A 434 -12.59 33.36 -23.19
CA ASN A 434 -12.76 34.83 -23.29
C ASN A 434 -14.13 35.30 -22.74
N SER A 435 -15.00 34.37 -22.32
CA SER A 435 -16.33 34.65 -21.77
C SER A 435 -16.28 34.81 -20.25
N ASN A 436 -16.60 36.01 -19.76
CA ASN A 436 -16.60 36.31 -18.32
C ASN A 436 -17.58 35.43 -17.51
N ILE A 437 -18.71 35.02 -18.09
CA ILE A 437 -19.71 34.19 -17.41
C ILE A 437 -19.17 32.77 -17.21
N GLU A 438 -18.61 32.18 -18.27
CA GLU A 438 -18.01 30.83 -18.21
C GLU A 438 -16.79 30.79 -17.28
N ILE A 439 -15.99 31.87 -17.26
CA ILE A 439 -14.86 31.99 -16.33
C ILE A 439 -15.35 31.88 -14.88
N GLN A 440 -16.42 32.56 -14.49
CA GLN A 440 -16.94 32.52 -13.11
C GLN A 440 -17.41 31.10 -12.70
N GLU A 441 -18.07 30.37 -13.61
CA GLU A 441 -18.47 28.98 -13.36
C GLU A 441 -17.26 28.06 -13.15
N TYR A 442 -16.22 28.23 -13.98
CA TYR A 442 -14.98 27.48 -13.84
C TYR A 442 -14.19 27.85 -12.57
N ILE A 443 -14.18 29.12 -12.17
CA ILE A 443 -13.56 29.57 -10.90
C ILE A 443 -14.26 28.89 -9.71
N SER A 444 -15.60 28.87 -9.68
CA SER A 444 -16.37 28.18 -8.64
C SER A 444 -15.99 26.71 -8.55
N THR A 445 -15.94 26.04 -9.71
CA THR A 445 -15.54 24.62 -9.80
C THR A 445 -14.10 24.40 -9.30
N CYS A 446 -13.17 25.28 -9.66
CA CYS A 446 -11.78 25.24 -9.19
C CYS A 446 -11.68 25.34 -7.67
N ASN A 447 -12.42 26.28 -7.06
CA ASN A 447 -12.40 26.47 -5.61
C ASN A 447 -12.92 25.24 -4.87
N GLU A 448 -13.99 24.60 -5.37
CA GLU A 448 -14.49 23.34 -4.81
C GLU A 448 -13.47 22.20 -4.91
N ILE A 449 -12.82 22.05 -6.06
CA ILE A 449 -11.79 21.03 -6.26
C ILE A 449 -10.59 21.30 -5.34
N TRP A 450 -10.14 22.55 -5.23
CA TRP A 450 -9.02 22.95 -4.38
C TRP A 450 -9.29 22.69 -2.90
N ALA A 451 -10.51 22.98 -2.42
CA ALA A 451 -10.92 22.67 -1.06
C ALA A 451 -10.87 21.15 -0.77
N LYS A 452 -11.28 20.33 -1.75
CA LYS A 452 -11.18 18.86 -1.66
C LYS A 452 -9.73 18.37 -1.66
N ILE A 453 -8.85 18.96 -2.48
CA ILE A 453 -7.40 18.68 -2.48
C ILE A 453 -6.83 18.90 -1.08
N ASN A 454 -7.03 20.09 -0.50
CA ASN A 454 -6.52 20.44 0.83
C ASN A 454 -7.05 19.50 1.92
N THR A 455 -8.33 19.12 1.83
CA THR A 455 -8.94 18.18 2.77
C THR A 455 -8.29 16.79 2.69
N VAL A 456 -8.08 16.26 1.48
CA VAL A 456 -7.48 14.94 1.29
C VAL A 456 -6.02 14.93 1.76
N VAL A 457 -5.23 15.96 1.40
CA VAL A 457 -3.83 16.08 1.82
C VAL A 457 -3.71 16.12 3.33
N LYS A 458 -4.48 16.97 4.02
CA LYS A 458 -4.43 17.11 5.48
C LYS A 458 -4.78 15.82 6.23
N LEU A 459 -5.68 15.01 5.67
CA LEU A 459 -6.13 13.75 6.28
C LEU A 459 -5.20 12.57 6.00
N THR A 460 -4.18 12.73 5.15
CA THR A 460 -3.33 11.62 4.69
C THR A 460 -1.85 11.85 4.97
N ASP A 461 -1.07 10.78 4.89
CA ASP A 461 0.40 10.80 4.96
C ASP A 461 1.05 11.58 3.80
N ILE A 462 0.30 11.80 2.70
CA ILE A 462 0.73 12.55 1.51
C ILE A 462 1.22 13.96 1.86
N GLN A 463 0.73 14.56 2.96
CA GLN A 463 1.20 15.87 3.42
C GLN A 463 2.71 15.93 3.72
N TYR A 464 3.36 14.78 3.93
CA TYR A 464 4.81 14.69 4.18
C TYR A 464 5.60 14.30 2.94
N ASN A 465 4.94 14.07 1.80
CA ASN A 465 5.62 13.72 0.55
C ASN A 465 5.93 14.98 -0.26
N ASN A 466 7.23 15.26 -0.40
CA ASN A 466 7.76 16.42 -1.13
C ASN A 466 7.36 16.47 -2.61
N VAL A 467 7.19 15.33 -3.28
CA VAL A 467 6.76 15.27 -4.68
C VAL A 467 5.34 15.80 -4.81
N TRP A 468 4.45 15.43 -3.89
CA TRP A 468 3.07 15.91 -3.88
C TRP A 468 2.97 17.38 -3.49
N ASP A 469 3.64 17.79 -2.40
CA ASP A 469 3.61 19.18 -1.95
C ASP A 469 4.22 20.14 -2.98
N CYS A 470 5.32 19.75 -3.64
CA CYS A 470 5.90 20.51 -4.75
C CYS A 470 4.93 20.56 -5.94
N THR A 471 4.22 19.48 -6.26
CA THR A 471 3.22 19.46 -7.36
C THR A 471 2.07 20.41 -7.07
N ILE A 472 1.54 20.41 -5.84
CA ILE A 472 0.49 21.33 -5.38
C ILE A 472 0.97 22.77 -5.47
N THR A 473 2.21 23.05 -5.03
CA THR A 473 2.85 24.36 -5.12
C THR A 473 2.94 24.85 -6.56
N ILE A 474 3.40 23.99 -7.48
CA ILE A 474 3.50 24.29 -8.92
C ILE A 474 2.13 24.62 -9.51
N LEU A 475 1.12 23.79 -9.23
CA LEU A 475 -0.24 24.02 -9.75
C LEU A 475 -0.86 25.30 -9.23
N TRP A 476 -0.63 25.65 -7.96
CA TRP A 476 -1.08 26.91 -7.40
C TRP A 476 -0.42 28.10 -8.11
N ILE A 477 0.90 28.07 -8.31
CA ILE A 477 1.61 29.17 -8.99
C ILE A 477 1.14 29.33 -10.44
N ILE A 478 0.96 28.23 -11.16
CA ILE A 478 0.49 28.26 -12.57
C ILE A 478 -0.90 28.90 -12.67
N SER A 479 -1.76 28.74 -11.66
CA SER A 479 -3.13 29.27 -11.67
C SER A 479 -3.28 30.70 -11.14
N HIS A 480 -2.30 31.26 -10.43
CA HIS A 480 -2.43 32.54 -9.73
C HIS A 480 -1.48 33.65 -10.22
N PHE A 481 -0.56 33.35 -11.13
CA PHE A 481 0.38 34.32 -11.70
C PHE A 481 0.20 34.52 -13.21
N GLU A 482 0.26 35.78 -13.62
CA GLU A 482 0.36 36.17 -15.02
C GLU A 482 1.64 35.58 -15.65
N ALA A 483 1.60 35.36 -16.97
CA ALA A 483 2.58 34.62 -17.78
C ALA A 483 2.51 33.08 -17.71
N PHE A 484 1.75 32.49 -16.79
CA PHE A 484 1.44 31.05 -16.77
C PHE A 484 -0.02 30.75 -17.06
N THR A 485 -0.91 31.70 -16.71
CA THR A 485 -2.30 31.72 -17.12
C THR A 485 -2.68 33.12 -17.60
N GLU A 486 -3.62 33.20 -18.55
CA GLU A 486 -4.15 34.48 -19.04
C GLU A 486 -5.12 35.13 -18.05
N ASN A 487 -5.80 34.32 -17.23
CA ASN A 487 -6.82 34.75 -16.28
C ASN A 487 -6.46 34.23 -14.87
N PRO A 488 -5.53 34.88 -14.16
CA PRO A 488 -5.08 34.42 -12.84
C PRO A 488 -6.20 34.44 -11.81
N LEU A 489 -6.23 33.40 -10.97
CA LEU A 489 -7.18 33.31 -9.87
C LEU A 489 -6.89 34.37 -8.80
N PRO A 490 -7.92 34.98 -8.19
CA PRO A 490 -7.75 35.90 -7.07
C PRO A 490 -7.05 35.22 -5.89
N SER A 491 -6.07 35.89 -5.29
CA SER A 491 -5.36 35.45 -4.08
C SER A 491 -4.87 36.65 -3.28
N THR A 492 -4.63 36.44 -1.99
CA THR A 492 -4.03 37.43 -1.10
C THR A 492 -2.51 37.48 -1.27
N ASP A 493 -1.89 38.60 -0.89
CA ASP A 493 -0.43 38.74 -0.92
C ASP A 493 0.27 37.75 0.05
N GLY A 494 -0.39 37.41 1.16
CA GLY A 494 0.09 36.40 2.09
C GLY A 494 0.20 35.01 1.45
N GLU A 495 -0.85 34.57 0.74
CA GLU A 495 -0.84 33.30 0.00
C GLU A 495 0.24 33.30 -1.10
N LYS A 496 0.35 34.38 -1.87
CA LYS A 496 1.40 34.52 -2.89
C LYS A 496 2.79 34.38 -2.29
N SER A 497 3.05 35.05 -1.18
CA SER A 497 4.33 34.97 -0.47
C SER A 497 4.61 33.55 0.02
N GLU A 498 3.60 32.84 0.55
CA GLU A 498 3.75 31.46 1.01
C GLU A 498 4.20 30.53 -0.13
N TYR A 499 3.48 30.54 -1.26
CA TYR A 499 3.77 29.64 -2.37
C TYR A 499 5.05 29.99 -3.12
N ILE A 500 5.41 31.28 -3.24
CA ILE A 500 6.72 31.68 -3.76
C ILE A 500 7.84 31.16 -2.85
N THR A 501 7.67 31.24 -1.53
CA THR A 501 8.66 30.73 -0.56
C THR A 501 8.84 29.22 -0.70
N LYS A 502 7.74 28.47 -0.83
CA LYS A 502 7.76 27.03 -1.10
C LYS A 502 8.45 26.70 -2.43
N LEU A 503 8.12 27.43 -3.50
CA LEU A 503 8.78 27.25 -4.80
C LEU A 503 10.27 27.48 -4.68
N ASN A 504 10.70 28.56 -4.02
CA ASN A 504 12.11 28.87 -3.83
C ASN A 504 12.83 27.76 -3.07
N HIS A 505 12.21 27.26 -1.99
CA HIS A 505 12.73 26.15 -1.22
C HIS A 505 12.98 24.89 -2.08
N TYR A 506 12.00 24.48 -2.89
CA TYR A 506 12.17 23.32 -3.76
C TYR A 506 13.12 23.60 -4.92
N TYR A 507 13.08 24.80 -5.51
CA TYR A 507 13.89 25.17 -6.66
C TYR A 507 15.38 25.14 -6.32
N GLU A 508 15.80 25.81 -5.24
CA GLU A 508 17.21 25.87 -4.84
C GLU A 508 17.80 24.47 -4.56
N ASN A 509 17.01 23.56 -3.99
CA ASN A 509 17.45 22.19 -3.71
C ASN A 509 17.46 21.27 -4.95
N ASN A 510 16.72 21.63 -6.00
CA ASN A 510 16.49 20.78 -7.19
C ASN A 510 16.84 21.46 -8.53
N LYS A 511 17.52 22.60 -8.50
CA LYS A 511 18.00 23.32 -9.68
C LYS A 511 18.94 22.43 -10.51
N LEU A 512 18.73 22.43 -11.83
CA LEU A 512 19.47 21.58 -12.76
C LEU A 512 20.93 22.02 -12.96
N LEU A 513 21.26 23.27 -12.67
CA LEU A 513 22.61 23.79 -12.67
C LEU A 513 23.23 23.56 -11.29
N THR A 514 24.20 22.66 -11.20
CA THR A 514 24.93 22.42 -9.95
C THR A 514 26.20 23.27 -9.95
N THR A 515 26.22 24.35 -9.18
CA THR A 515 27.47 25.03 -8.81
C THR A 515 28.19 24.20 -7.75
N ALA A 516 29.53 24.14 -7.83
CA ALA A 516 30.38 23.36 -6.92
C ALA A 516 30.28 23.81 -5.44
N GLU A 517 29.63 24.95 -5.17
CA GLU A 517 29.48 25.53 -3.83
C GLU A 517 28.20 25.07 -3.09
N ASN A 518 27.22 24.45 -3.78
CA ASN A 518 25.95 24.02 -3.18
C ASN A 518 26.00 22.63 -2.50
N VAL A 519 27.10 22.32 -1.80
CA VAL A 519 27.37 20.98 -1.24
C VAL A 519 26.55 20.69 0.03
N ILE A 520 25.96 21.69 0.68
CA ILE A 520 25.03 21.48 1.80
C ILE A 520 23.60 21.50 1.26
N LYS A 521 23.22 20.47 0.51
CA LYS A 521 21.81 20.29 0.10
C LYS A 521 21.02 19.77 1.29
N ASN A 522 19.93 20.45 1.64
CA ASN A 522 19.03 19.96 2.67
C ASN A 522 18.29 18.74 2.12
N GLU A 523 18.55 17.55 2.67
CA GLU A 523 17.91 16.30 2.22
C GLU A 523 16.38 16.37 2.31
N ALA A 524 15.87 17.19 3.24
CA ALA A 524 14.44 17.36 3.50
C ALA A 524 13.64 17.93 2.31
N ALA A 525 14.26 18.55 1.31
CA ALA A 525 13.59 19.19 0.17
C ALA A 525 13.87 18.50 -1.18
N ARG A 526 14.59 17.37 -1.15
CA ARG A 526 15.07 16.73 -2.38
C ARG A 526 13.94 15.97 -3.05
N LEU A 527 13.75 16.24 -4.33
CA LEU A 527 12.75 15.57 -5.15
C LEU A 527 13.36 14.35 -5.86
N LYS A 528 12.54 13.31 -6.01
CA LYS A 528 12.84 12.20 -6.90
C LYS A 528 12.92 12.70 -8.34
N LYS A 529 13.69 12.02 -9.19
CA LYS A 529 14.00 12.46 -10.57
C LYS A 529 12.84 12.25 -11.54
N SER A 530 11.64 12.71 -11.21
CA SER A 530 10.50 12.77 -12.15
C SER A 530 10.74 13.88 -13.17
N LEU A 531 10.80 13.53 -14.46
CA LEU A 531 11.22 14.45 -15.52
C LEU A 531 10.28 15.66 -15.65
N LEU A 532 8.95 15.43 -15.70
CA LEU A 532 7.98 16.53 -15.81
C LEU A 532 8.11 17.50 -14.63
N LEU A 533 8.20 16.97 -13.42
CA LEU A 533 8.31 17.78 -12.21
C LEU A 533 9.60 18.61 -12.21
N GLN A 534 10.72 18.00 -12.61
CA GLN A 534 12.00 18.68 -12.74
C GLN A 534 11.97 19.80 -13.78
N ILE A 535 11.30 19.59 -14.91
CA ILE A 535 11.12 20.63 -15.94
C ILE A 535 10.27 21.77 -15.39
N LEU A 536 9.11 21.47 -14.79
CA LEU A 536 8.17 22.48 -14.31
C LEU A 536 8.78 23.33 -13.19
N ILE A 537 9.46 22.72 -12.22
CA ILE A 537 10.08 23.48 -11.14
C ILE A 537 11.20 24.40 -11.63
N ASN A 538 12.03 23.92 -12.57
CA ASN A 538 13.12 24.72 -13.12
C ASN A 538 12.60 25.79 -14.09
N TYR A 539 11.50 25.51 -14.79
CA TYR A 539 10.81 26.49 -15.62
C TYR A 539 10.23 27.63 -14.76
N LEU A 540 9.50 27.30 -13.69
CA LEU A 540 8.93 28.31 -12.78
C LEU A 540 10.01 29.08 -12.02
N GLY A 541 10.97 28.39 -11.41
CA GLY A 541 12.06 29.06 -10.68
C GLY A 541 12.91 29.94 -11.60
N GLY A 542 13.22 29.46 -12.81
CA GLY A 542 13.93 30.26 -13.82
C GLY A 542 13.15 31.47 -14.35
N ARG A 543 11.83 31.52 -14.18
CA ARG A 543 10.97 32.63 -14.60
C ARG A 543 10.65 33.61 -13.48
N ILE A 544 10.58 33.13 -12.24
CA ILE A 544 10.13 33.91 -11.08
C ILE A 544 11.31 34.35 -10.19
N ILE A 545 12.28 33.47 -9.97
CA ILE A 545 13.33 33.64 -8.94
C ILE A 545 14.62 34.15 -9.56
N GLU A 546 15.01 33.59 -10.70
CA GLU A 546 16.28 33.89 -11.34
C GLU A 546 16.32 35.30 -11.94
N THR A 547 17.42 36.01 -11.70
CA THR A 547 17.66 37.36 -12.22
C THR A 547 18.85 37.42 -13.17
N ASP A 548 19.81 36.49 -13.07
CA ASP A 548 20.97 36.44 -13.96
C ASP A 548 20.61 35.85 -15.33
N LEU A 549 20.80 36.65 -16.39
CA LEU A 549 20.43 36.27 -17.76
C LEU A 549 21.17 35.03 -18.26
N ASN A 550 22.41 34.80 -17.83
CA ASN A 550 23.18 33.63 -18.24
C ASN A 550 22.68 32.36 -17.55
N GLN A 551 22.35 32.43 -16.25
CA GLN A 551 21.70 31.33 -15.54
C GLN A 551 20.33 31.01 -16.14
N ILE A 552 19.51 32.02 -16.40
CA ILE A 552 18.20 31.87 -17.06
C ILE A 552 18.34 31.18 -18.43
N TYR A 553 19.33 31.58 -19.23
CA TYR A 553 19.65 30.95 -20.51
C TYR A 553 20.05 29.47 -20.35
N GLN A 554 20.92 29.16 -19.39
CA GLN A 554 21.40 27.80 -19.15
C GLN A 554 20.28 26.88 -18.66
N ILE A 555 19.44 27.35 -17.73
CA ILE A 555 18.29 26.58 -17.23
C ILE A 555 17.32 26.30 -18.38
N SER A 556 16.94 27.32 -19.15
CA SER A 556 15.99 27.14 -20.25
C SER A 556 16.52 26.20 -21.33
N HIS A 557 17.83 26.24 -21.61
CA HIS A 557 18.49 25.30 -22.51
C HIS A 557 18.36 23.86 -22.03
N VAL A 558 18.67 23.61 -20.75
CA VAL A 558 18.61 22.28 -20.16
C VAL A 558 17.17 21.77 -20.15
N CYS A 559 16.21 22.58 -19.71
CA CYS A 559 14.79 22.22 -19.72
C CYS A 559 14.30 21.81 -21.11
N PHE A 560 14.63 22.59 -22.15
CA PHE A 560 14.25 22.27 -23.53
C PHE A 560 14.96 21.02 -24.07
N LYS A 561 16.20 20.75 -23.62
CA LYS A 561 16.93 19.54 -24.00
C LYS A 561 16.31 18.29 -23.37
N ILE A 562 16.03 18.32 -22.08
CA ILE A 562 15.54 17.15 -21.34
C ILE A 562 14.07 16.85 -21.61
N SER A 563 13.27 17.83 -22.05
CA SER A 563 11.85 17.63 -22.40
C SER A 563 11.62 16.62 -23.53
N LYS A 564 12.67 16.27 -24.29
CA LYS A 564 12.64 15.26 -25.36
C LYS A 564 12.85 13.83 -24.87
N LEU A 565 13.23 13.63 -23.60
CA LEU A 565 13.48 12.29 -23.05
C LEU A 565 12.18 11.50 -22.81
N GLN A 566 11.04 12.18 -22.78
CA GLN A 566 9.69 11.59 -22.76
C GLN A 566 8.81 12.32 -23.79
N LYS A 567 7.72 11.68 -24.23
CA LYS A 567 6.82 12.27 -25.24
C LYS A 567 5.95 13.38 -24.66
N MET A 568 6.50 14.59 -24.56
CA MET A 568 5.86 15.76 -23.94
C MET A 568 5.82 16.96 -24.89
N LYS A 569 5.09 16.87 -26.01
CA LYS A 569 5.13 17.88 -27.08
C LYS A 569 4.80 19.30 -26.59
N GLY A 570 3.68 19.46 -25.86
CA GLY A 570 3.27 20.77 -25.34
C GLY A 570 4.29 21.40 -24.38
N ILE A 571 4.85 20.62 -23.47
CA ILE A 571 5.89 21.07 -22.53
C ILE A 571 7.19 21.42 -23.27
N SER A 572 7.58 20.60 -24.25
CA SER A 572 8.75 20.87 -25.11
C SER A 572 8.60 22.16 -25.91
N TYR A 573 7.39 22.42 -26.41
CA TYR A 573 7.09 23.65 -27.15
C TYR A 573 7.19 24.89 -26.24
N ILE A 574 6.54 24.88 -25.08
CA ILE A 574 6.55 26.01 -24.12
C ILE A 574 7.98 26.29 -23.61
N THR A 575 8.73 25.25 -23.23
CA THR A 575 10.12 25.42 -22.80
C THR A 575 11.03 25.90 -23.93
N GLY A 576 10.79 25.47 -25.16
CA GLY A 576 11.50 25.95 -26.34
C GLY A 576 11.21 27.42 -26.68
N LEU A 577 9.95 27.87 -26.54
CA LEU A 577 9.60 29.29 -26.68
C LEU A 577 10.32 30.17 -25.65
N TRP A 578 10.34 29.73 -24.39
CA TRP A 578 11.10 30.41 -23.34
C TRP A 578 12.60 30.44 -23.65
N HIS A 579 13.18 29.32 -24.10
CA HIS A 579 14.58 29.27 -24.50
C HIS A 579 14.88 30.20 -25.69
N LEU A 580 14.01 30.23 -26.70
CA LEU A 580 14.14 31.12 -27.86
C LEU A 580 14.21 32.60 -27.45
N MET A 581 13.35 33.01 -26.51
CA MET A 581 13.38 34.37 -25.96
C MET A 581 14.70 34.68 -25.26
N ASN A 582 15.19 33.77 -24.42
CA ASN A 582 16.45 33.96 -23.70
C ASN A 582 17.66 33.98 -24.66
N CYS A 583 17.66 33.17 -25.72
CA CYS A 583 18.66 33.21 -26.78
C CYS A 583 18.67 34.55 -27.52
N THR A 584 17.48 35.10 -27.77
CA THR A 584 17.29 36.38 -28.47
C THR A 584 17.81 37.53 -27.61
N ILE A 585 17.41 37.58 -26.33
CA ILE A 585 17.87 38.59 -25.36
C ILE A 585 19.40 38.50 -25.16
N ALA A 586 19.95 37.29 -25.08
CA ALA A 586 21.39 37.07 -24.98
C ALA A 586 22.16 37.25 -26.30
N MET A 587 21.50 37.68 -27.39
CA MET A 587 22.06 37.89 -28.72
C MET A 587 22.82 36.68 -29.31
N LYS A 588 22.39 35.45 -28.98
CA LYS A 588 22.98 34.20 -29.50
C LYS A 588 22.32 33.76 -30.80
N SER A 589 22.58 34.48 -31.90
CA SER A 589 21.93 34.31 -33.21
C SER A 589 21.93 32.86 -33.74
N LYS A 590 23.02 32.11 -33.55
CA LYS A 590 23.10 30.69 -33.93
C LYS A 590 22.10 29.82 -33.16
N GLU A 591 21.99 30.01 -31.86
CA GLU A 591 21.05 29.27 -31.01
C GLU A 591 19.60 29.64 -31.28
N VAL A 592 19.34 30.91 -31.63
CA VAL A 592 18.01 31.36 -32.09
C VAL A 592 17.58 30.59 -33.33
N ALA A 593 18.45 30.50 -34.36
CA ALA A 593 18.14 29.76 -35.59
C ALA A 593 17.87 28.27 -35.32
N ILE A 594 18.71 27.62 -34.51
CA ILE A 594 18.56 26.21 -34.14
C ILE A 594 17.27 25.98 -33.35
N THR A 595 16.97 26.85 -32.38
CA THR A 595 15.78 26.71 -31.52
C THR A 595 14.51 26.92 -32.32
N LYS A 596 14.49 27.91 -33.22
CA LYS A 596 13.37 28.15 -34.14
C LYS A 596 13.09 26.94 -35.03
N ALA A 597 14.11 26.39 -35.69
CA ALA A 597 13.95 25.19 -36.51
C ALA A 597 13.43 23.98 -35.72
N LYS A 598 13.88 23.81 -34.46
CA LYS A 598 13.38 22.75 -33.57
C LYS A 598 11.91 22.96 -33.17
N LEU A 599 11.48 24.21 -32.95
CA LEU A 599 10.09 24.54 -32.64
C LEU A 599 9.18 24.33 -33.85
N GLU A 600 9.63 24.71 -35.05
CA GLU A 600 8.91 24.45 -36.31
C GLU A 600 8.68 22.94 -36.53
N SER A 601 9.71 22.12 -36.29
CA SER A 601 9.59 20.65 -36.33
C SER A 601 8.59 20.09 -35.31
N LEU A 602 8.47 20.69 -34.11
CA LEU A 602 7.50 20.26 -33.10
C LEU A 602 6.05 20.58 -33.48
N LEU A 603 5.82 21.56 -34.35
CA LEU A 603 4.50 21.93 -34.84
C LEU A 603 4.07 21.10 -36.06
N SER A 604 5.03 20.59 -36.84
CA SER A 604 4.77 19.73 -37.99
C SER A 604 4.52 18.26 -37.63
N ASP A 605 5.08 17.80 -36.51
CA ASP A 605 4.93 16.44 -35.97
C ASP A 605 3.67 16.30 -35.12
#